data_AF-A0A1I5KSP5-F1
#
_entry.id   AF-A0A1I5KSP5-F1
#
_cell.length_a   1.000
_cell.length_b   1.000
_cell.length_c   1.000
_cell.angle_alpha   90.00
_cell.angle_beta   90.00
_cell.angle_gamma   90.00
#
_symmetry.space_group_name_H-M   'P 1'
#
loop_
_entity.id
_entity.type
_entity.pdbx_description
1 polymer ?
#
loop_
_entity_poly.entity_id
_entity_poly.type
_entity_poly.pdbx_seq_one_letter_code
_entity_poly.pdbx_strand_id
1 'polypeptide(L)'
;MILATAASLLLVSSQAGEAVTAEYPEDSETWALEYPSLIGAFVDDYYSCLKSGNYIVGDGRGFADQYRGDIQRCAKQAVKLEQGANDRLSERGRTDEASPEHVAEIFETIRRIHVARGADLDGLIAAGLSNHRRYRAEQETTVDAACVARVTELRTQREDFAATEGPKLEHIHDKDEYSDEDRLALMNYSTELLRLTRMMQFEMRRCPGSEIADNTAQDQVPNS
;
A
#
# COMPACT_ATOMS: atom_id res chain seq x y z
N MET A 1 12.38 46.44 45.36
CA MET A 1 13.04 45.29 44.70
C MET A 1 11.97 44.26 44.44
N ILE A 2 11.65 44.04 43.16
CA ILE A 2 10.59 43.14 42.68
C ILE A 2 11.29 41.85 42.26
N LEU A 3 11.00 40.73 42.92
CA LEU A 3 11.36 39.39 42.46
C LEU A 3 10.08 38.73 41.95
N ALA A 4 9.97 38.69 40.62
CA ALA A 4 8.95 37.96 39.89
C ALA A 4 9.44 36.53 39.67
N THR A 5 8.81 35.56 40.31
CA THR A 5 8.94 34.13 39.98
C THR A 5 7.70 33.72 39.20
N ALA A 6 7.83 33.72 37.88
CA ALA A 6 6.85 33.12 36.97
C ALA A 6 7.05 31.60 36.98
N ALA A 7 6.14 30.86 37.61
CA ALA A 7 6.02 29.43 37.46
C ALA A 7 5.11 29.13 36.25
N SER A 8 5.71 28.93 35.09
CA SER A 8 5.02 28.40 33.91
C SER A 8 4.73 26.91 34.12
N LEU A 9 3.51 26.57 34.51
CA LEU A 9 2.99 25.21 34.40
C LEU A 9 2.86 24.86 32.92
N LEU A 10 3.77 24.00 32.45
CA LEU A 10 3.65 23.29 31.17
C LEU A 10 2.45 22.35 31.26
N LEU A 11 1.33 22.77 30.67
CA LEU A 11 0.25 21.86 30.27
C LEU A 11 0.82 20.93 29.20
N VAL A 12 1.20 19.72 29.61
CA VAL A 12 1.42 18.59 28.70
C VAL A 12 0.06 18.24 28.11
N SER A 13 -0.18 18.67 26.88
CA SER A 13 -1.26 18.14 26.06
C SER A 13 -0.97 16.66 25.83
N SER A 14 -1.62 15.80 26.61
CA SER A 14 -1.76 14.40 26.25
C SER A 14 -2.52 14.36 24.91
N GLN A 15 -1.78 14.24 23.81
CA GLN A 15 -2.34 13.75 22.56
C GLN A 15 -2.73 12.29 22.81
N ALA A 16 -3.92 12.10 23.39
CA ALA A 16 -4.67 10.89 23.16
C ALA A 16 -4.78 10.83 21.64
N GLY A 17 -4.13 9.85 21.03
CA GLY A 17 -4.44 9.47 19.66
C GLY A 17 -5.88 9.01 19.68
N GLU A 18 -6.82 9.94 19.45
CA GLU A 18 -8.10 9.61 18.89
C GLU A 18 -7.76 8.78 17.66
N ALA A 19 -8.01 7.47 17.77
CA ALA A 19 -8.16 6.65 16.60
C ALA A 19 -9.10 7.45 15.70
N VAL A 20 -8.64 7.77 14.49
CA VAL A 20 -9.48 8.40 13.47
C VAL A 20 -10.63 7.43 13.24
N THR A 21 -11.71 7.60 13.99
CA THR A 21 -12.97 6.94 13.73
C THR A 21 -13.44 7.60 12.45
N ALA A 22 -13.22 6.91 11.32
CA ALA A 22 -13.93 7.20 10.11
C ALA A 22 -15.42 7.16 10.47
N GLU A 23 -16.04 8.34 10.49
CA GLU A 23 -17.47 8.45 10.66
C GLU A 23 -18.08 7.97 9.34
N TYR A 24 -18.29 6.66 9.27
CA TYR A 24 -19.00 6.03 8.17
C TYR A 24 -20.45 6.53 8.23
N PRO A 25 -21.08 6.88 7.11
CA PRO A 25 -22.52 6.95 7.07
C PRO A 25 -23.03 5.58 7.58
N GLU A 26 -23.79 5.57 8.67
CA GLU A 26 -24.11 4.34 9.43
C GLU A 26 -24.92 3.28 8.65
N ASP A 27 -25.27 3.55 7.40
CA ASP A 27 -26.13 2.70 6.60
C ASP A 27 -25.39 2.04 5.43
N SER A 28 -25.50 0.73 5.31
CA SER A 28 -25.06 -0.03 4.13
C SER A 28 -25.80 0.37 2.84
N GLU A 29 -26.83 1.20 2.94
CA GLU A 29 -27.57 1.83 1.83
C GLU A 29 -26.90 3.11 1.25
N THR A 30 -25.83 3.65 1.85
CA THR A 30 -25.40 5.05 1.62
C THR A 30 -24.55 5.36 0.37
N TRP A 31 -24.15 4.35 -0.41
CA TRP A 31 -23.48 4.57 -1.70
C TRP A 31 -24.35 4.26 -2.92
N ALA A 32 -25.59 3.83 -2.70
CA ALA A 32 -26.54 3.58 -3.77
C ALA A 32 -27.13 4.91 -4.23
N LEU A 33 -26.91 5.24 -5.51
CA LEU A 33 -27.57 6.35 -6.16
C LEU A 33 -28.70 5.79 -7.01
N GLU A 34 -29.93 6.07 -6.63
CA GLU A 34 -31.11 5.70 -7.41
C GLU A 34 -31.40 6.77 -8.47
N TYR A 35 -31.71 6.34 -9.68
CA TYR A 35 -32.09 7.21 -10.79
C TYR A 35 -32.90 6.44 -11.84
N PRO A 36 -33.72 7.13 -12.65
CA PRO A 36 -34.43 6.49 -13.74
C PRO A 36 -33.48 5.82 -14.73
N SER A 37 -33.78 4.59 -15.13
CA SER A 37 -32.95 3.83 -16.09
C SER A 37 -32.73 4.58 -17.41
N LEU A 38 -33.68 5.45 -17.79
CA LEU A 38 -33.62 6.29 -18.99
C LEU A 38 -32.41 7.25 -19.02
N ILE A 39 -31.90 7.64 -17.85
CA ILE A 39 -30.76 8.57 -17.74
C ILE A 39 -29.43 7.88 -17.42
N GLY A 40 -29.43 6.54 -17.31
CA GLY A 40 -28.25 5.80 -16.85
C GLY A 40 -26.99 6.02 -17.69
N ALA A 41 -27.12 6.11 -19.02
CA ALA A 41 -25.99 6.39 -19.90
C ALA A 41 -25.31 7.74 -19.60
N PHE A 42 -26.09 8.77 -19.22
CA PHE A 42 -25.54 10.08 -18.88
C PHE A 42 -24.81 10.06 -17.54
N VAL A 43 -25.32 9.30 -16.57
CA VAL A 43 -24.67 9.06 -15.29
C VAL A 43 -23.34 8.32 -15.49
N ASP A 44 -23.34 7.26 -16.29
CA ASP A 44 -22.15 6.46 -16.60
C ASP A 44 -21.07 7.28 -17.30
N ASP A 45 -21.45 8.09 -18.30
CA ASP A 45 -20.53 9.00 -18.99
C ASP A 45 -19.90 10.02 -18.03
N TYR A 46 -20.66 10.51 -17.06
CA TYR A 46 -20.13 11.45 -16.07
C TYR A 46 -19.14 10.76 -15.13
N TYR A 47 -19.47 9.57 -14.62
CA TYR A 47 -18.54 8.76 -13.84
C TYR A 47 -17.27 8.43 -14.62
N SER A 48 -17.38 8.14 -15.91
CA SER A 48 -16.23 7.90 -16.78
C SER A 48 -15.31 9.12 -16.86
N CYS A 49 -15.88 10.33 -17.01
CA CYS A 49 -15.09 11.57 -16.95
C CYS A 49 -14.37 11.73 -15.61
N LEU A 50 -15.08 11.56 -14.50
CA LEU A 50 -14.51 11.71 -13.16
C LEU A 50 -13.35 10.73 -12.94
N LYS A 51 -13.51 9.46 -13.35
CA LYS A 51 -12.50 8.40 -13.18
C LYS A 51 -11.31 8.50 -14.13
N SER A 52 -11.37 9.33 -15.18
CA SER A 52 -10.30 9.45 -16.18
C SER A 52 -9.02 10.15 -15.67
N GLY A 53 -9.01 10.65 -14.43
CA GLY A 53 -7.85 11.28 -13.83
C GLY A 53 -6.67 10.31 -13.59
N ASN A 54 -5.45 10.81 -13.70
CA ASN A 54 -4.25 10.13 -13.23
C ASN A 54 -3.88 10.69 -11.86
N TYR A 55 -3.80 9.84 -10.84
CA TYR A 55 -3.61 10.26 -9.46
C TYR A 55 -2.20 9.95 -8.97
N ILE A 56 -1.60 10.92 -8.28
CA ILE A 56 -0.28 10.76 -7.65
C ILE A 56 -0.48 11.02 -6.16
N VAL A 57 -0.15 10.02 -5.34
CA VAL A 57 -0.18 10.13 -3.88
C VAL A 57 1.22 10.47 -3.38
N GLY A 58 1.35 11.54 -2.59
CA GLY A 58 2.64 12.02 -2.08
C GLY A 58 2.70 13.55 -1.95
N ASP A 59 3.68 14.06 -1.21
CA ASP A 59 3.92 15.49 -0.99
C ASP A 59 2.71 16.27 -0.45
N GLY A 60 1.94 15.64 0.44
CA GLY A 60 0.72 16.23 1.00
C GLY A 60 -0.48 16.26 0.06
N ARG A 61 -0.39 15.60 -1.11
CA ARG A 61 -1.53 15.42 -2.04
C ARG A 61 -2.22 14.09 -1.79
N GLY A 62 -3.51 14.16 -1.46
CA GLY A 62 -4.42 13.02 -1.34
C GLY A 62 -5.32 12.83 -2.56
N PHE A 63 -6.06 11.73 -2.58
CA PHE A 63 -7.11 11.45 -3.55
C PHE A 63 -8.27 12.45 -3.43
N ALA A 64 -8.69 12.83 -2.21
CA ALA A 64 -9.81 13.74 -2.03
C ALA A 64 -9.60 15.08 -2.75
N ASP A 65 -8.40 15.65 -2.66
CA ASP A 65 -8.07 16.91 -3.33
C ASP A 65 -7.99 16.76 -4.85
N GLN A 66 -7.42 15.67 -5.33
CA GLN A 66 -7.36 15.38 -6.76
C GLN A 66 -8.76 15.14 -7.34
N TYR A 67 -9.63 14.48 -6.59
CA TYR A 67 -11.04 14.24 -6.94
C TYR A 67 -11.87 15.52 -6.96
N ARG A 68 -11.60 16.49 -6.08
CA ARG A 68 -12.16 17.85 -6.21
C ARG A 68 -11.71 18.51 -7.51
N GLY A 69 -10.46 18.27 -7.93
CA GLY A 69 -9.94 18.70 -9.23
C GLY A 69 -10.67 18.07 -10.41
N ASP A 70 -11.04 16.79 -10.32
CA ASP A 70 -11.81 16.09 -11.37
C ASP A 70 -13.16 16.74 -11.62
N ILE A 71 -13.85 17.19 -10.56
CA ILE A 71 -15.14 17.90 -10.67
C ILE A 71 -14.98 19.14 -11.55
N GLN A 72 -13.92 19.92 -11.32
CA GLN A 72 -13.64 21.12 -12.10
C GLN A 72 -13.30 20.80 -13.56
N ARG A 73 -12.46 19.76 -13.78
CA ARG A 73 -12.12 19.29 -15.13
C ARG A 73 -13.36 18.85 -15.91
N CYS A 74 -14.27 18.13 -15.24
CA CYS A 74 -15.46 17.56 -15.84
C CYS A 74 -16.69 18.48 -15.82
N ALA A 75 -16.58 19.72 -15.34
CA ALA A 75 -17.72 20.63 -15.17
C ALA A 75 -18.50 20.88 -16.47
N LYS A 76 -17.80 21.10 -17.60
CA LYS A 76 -18.45 21.29 -18.91
C LYS A 76 -19.20 20.05 -19.38
N GLN A 77 -18.62 18.87 -19.14
CA GLN A 77 -19.24 17.59 -19.49
C GLN A 77 -20.46 17.32 -18.60
N ALA A 78 -20.39 17.66 -17.30
CA ALA A 78 -21.50 17.54 -16.38
C ALA A 78 -22.73 18.31 -16.87
N VAL A 79 -22.57 19.60 -17.21
CA VAL A 79 -23.67 20.44 -17.72
C VAL A 79 -24.29 19.84 -18.98
N LYS A 80 -23.47 19.37 -19.92
CA LYS A 80 -23.95 18.75 -21.16
C LYS A 80 -24.75 17.47 -20.90
N LEU A 81 -24.26 16.61 -20.00
CA LEU A 81 -24.89 15.34 -19.68
C LEU A 81 -26.18 15.52 -18.87
N GLU A 82 -26.20 16.47 -17.94
CA GLU A 82 -27.38 16.86 -17.17
C GLU A 82 -28.48 17.38 -18.10
N GLN A 83 -28.14 18.27 -19.03
CA GLN A 83 -29.09 18.74 -20.04
C GLN A 83 -29.60 17.59 -20.93
N GLY A 84 -28.70 16.73 -21.41
CA GLY A 84 -29.09 15.57 -22.23
C GLY A 84 -30.00 14.59 -21.50
N ALA A 85 -29.79 14.38 -20.20
CA ALA A 85 -30.67 13.57 -19.35
C ALA A 85 -32.07 14.18 -19.25
N ASN A 86 -32.16 15.50 -19.03
CA ASN A 86 -33.44 16.22 -19.00
C ASN A 86 -34.17 16.19 -20.33
N ASP A 87 -33.47 16.43 -21.44
CA ASP A 87 -34.03 16.34 -22.78
C ASP A 87 -34.59 14.93 -23.03
N ARG A 88 -33.84 13.90 -22.61
CA ARG A 88 -34.24 12.50 -22.77
C ARG A 88 -35.52 12.14 -22.01
N LEU A 89 -35.66 12.61 -20.77
CA LEU A 89 -36.88 12.41 -19.98
C LEU A 89 -38.07 13.14 -20.61
N SER A 90 -37.87 14.38 -21.06
CA SER A 90 -38.89 15.18 -21.73
C SER A 90 -39.38 14.55 -23.04
N GLU A 91 -38.46 14.13 -23.92
CA GLU A 91 -38.78 13.45 -25.19
C GLU A 91 -39.65 12.20 -25.02
N ARG A 92 -39.50 11.53 -23.88
CA ARG A 92 -40.24 10.30 -23.55
C ARG A 92 -41.51 10.56 -22.75
N GLY A 93 -41.78 11.81 -22.37
CA GLY A 93 -42.90 12.19 -21.52
C GLY A 93 -42.80 11.57 -20.12
N ARG A 94 -41.57 11.44 -19.60
CA ARG A 94 -41.24 10.77 -18.32
C ARG A 94 -40.66 11.73 -17.28
N THR A 95 -41.02 13.01 -17.38
CA THR A 95 -40.58 14.05 -16.43
C THR A 95 -41.17 13.88 -15.03
N ASP A 96 -42.16 13.00 -14.87
CA ASP A 96 -42.72 12.56 -13.60
C ASP A 96 -41.80 11.59 -12.84
N GLU A 97 -40.91 10.87 -13.52
CA GLU A 97 -39.91 10.00 -12.87
C GLU A 97 -38.76 10.79 -12.23
N ALA A 98 -38.39 11.91 -12.84
CA ALA A 98 -37.37 12.81 -12.32
C ALA A 98 -37.57 14.21 -12.92
N SER A 99 -37.72 15.21 -12.05
CA SER A 99 -37.73 16.61 -12.47
C SER A 99 -36.31 17.08 -12.81
N PRO A 100 -36.15 18.22 -13.53
CA PRO A 100 -34.84 18.80 -13.78
C PRO A 100 -34.02 19.07 -12.52
N GLU A 101 -34.66 19.49 -11.43
CA GLU A 101 -34.03 19.70 -10.13
C GLU A 101 -33.55 18.37 -9.53
N HIS A 102 -34.32 17.29 -9.69
CA HIS A 102 -33.90 15.97 -9.23
C HIS A 102 -32.72 15.42 -10.04
N VAL A 103 -32.71 15.64 -11.36
CA VAL A 103 -31.56 15.29 -12.21
C VAL A 103 -30.31 16.09 -11.78
N ALA A 104 -30.44 17.38 -11.50
CA ALA A 104 -29.33 18.17 -10.98
C ALA A 104 -28.80 17.62 -9.64
N GLU A 105 -29.68 17.23 -8.72
CA GLU A 105 -29.31 16.63 -7.43
C GLU A 105 -28.59 15.28 -7.60
N ILE A 106 -28.98 14.47 -8.58
CA ILE A 106 -28.28 13.22 -8.92
C ILE A 106 -26.83 13.52 -9.30
N PHE A 107 -26.60 14.49 -10.20
CA PHE A 107 -25.24 14.86 -10.63
C PHE A 107 -24.42 15.48 -9.50
N GLU A 108 -25.04 16.26 -8.61
CA GLU A 108 -24.37 16.78 -7.41
C GLU A 108 -24.03 15.67 -6.42
N THR A 109 -24.93 14.70 -6.22
CA THR A 109 -24.68 13.54 -5.37
C THR A 109 -23.49 12.73 -5.87
N ILE A 110 -23.36 12.54 -7.20
CA ILE A 110 -22.20 11.90 -7.83
C ILE A 110 -20.90 12.62 -7.45
N ARG A 111 -20.88 13.97 -7.46
CA ARG A 111 -19.69 14.76 -7.08
C ARG A 111 -19.31 14.53 -5.62
N ARG A 112 -20.30 14.56 -4.71
CA ARG A 112 -20.08 14.32 -3.28
C ARG A 112 -19.54 12.91 -3.05
N ILE A 113 -20.15 11.89 -3.68
CA ILE A 113 -19.71 10.50 -3.62
C ILE A 113 -18.28 10.36 -4.14
N HIS A 114 -17.94 11.01 -5.25
CA HIS A 114 -16.59 10.97 -5.82
C HIS A 114 -15.57 11.46 -4.79
N VAL A 115 -15.74 12.66 -4.24
CA VAL A 115 -14.82 13.23 -3.25
C VAL A 115 -14.74 12.39 -1.97
N ALA A 116 -15.89 11.90 -1.47
CA ALA A 116 -15.93 11.05 -0.28
C ALA A 116 -15.12 9.76 -0.46
N ARG A 117 -15.24 9.09 -1.62
CA ARG A 117 -14.39 7.93 -1.95
C ARG A 117 -12.91 8.27 -1.97
N GLY A 118 -12.55 9.49 -2.38
CA GLY A 118 -11.18 9.98 -2.31
C GLY A 118 -10.69 10.08 -0.87
N ALA A 119 -11.52 10.63 0.02
CA ALA A 119 -11.21 10.72 1.45
C ALA A 119 -11.07 9.33 2.11
N ASP A 120 -11.89 8.37 1.71
CA ASP A 120 -11.78 6.97 2.19
C ASP A 120 -10.45 6.34 1.76
N LEU A 121 -10.04 6.53 0.51
CA LEU A 121 -8.75 6.05 0.02
C LEU A 121 -7.58 6.71 0.76
N ASP A 122 -7.67 8.01 1.05
CA ASP A 122 -6.68 8.72 1.87
C ASP A 122 -6.60 8.12 3.29
N GLY A 123 -7.75 7.82 3.90
CA GLY A 123 -7.83 7.16 5.21
C GLY A 123 -7.20 5.77 5.21
N LEU A 124 -7.48 4.94 4.20
CA LEU A 124 -6.90 3.60 4.06
C LEU A 124 -5.38 3.64 3.91
N ILE A 125 -4.85 4.58 3.14
CA ILE A 125 -3.40 4.76 2.97
C ILE A 125 -2.76 5.24 4.27
N ALA A 126 -3.36 6.23 4.93
CA ALA A 126 -2.86 6.73 6.21
C ALA A 126 -2.82 5.61 7.27
N ALA A 127 -3.87 4.81 7.37
CA ALA A 127 -3.95 3.66 8.26
C ALA A 127 -2.88 2.61 7.91
N GLY A 128 -2.69 2.30 6.62
CA GLY A 128 -1.64 1.39 6.14
C GLY A 128 -0.23 1.86 6.53
N LEU A 129 0.09 3.13 6.31
CA LEU A 129 1.38 3.73 6.67
C LEU A 129 1.62 3.77 8.19
N SER A 130 0.58 4.00 8.98
CA SER A 130 0.66 3.95 10.45
C SER A 130 0.92 2.52 10.94
N ASN A 131 0.15 1.56 10.43
CA ASN A 131 0.31 0.15 10.78
C ASN A 131 1.69 -0.37 10.38
N HIS A 132 2.18 -0.05 9.19
CA HIS A 132 3.52 -0.44 8.74
C HIS A 132 4.61 0.13 9.66
N ARG A 133 4.51 1.41 10.06
CA ARG A 133 5.45 2.02 11.01
C ARG A 133 5.42 1.31 12.37
N ARG A 134 4.23 0.96 12.87
CA ARG A 134 4.07 0.22 14.12
C ARG A 134 4.68 -1.19 14.03
N TYR A 135 4.36 -1.94 12.98
CA TYR A 135 4.95 -3.25 12.74
C TYR A 135 6.48 -3.19 12.66
N ARG A 136 7.03 -2.20 11.97
CA ARG A 136 8.48 -2.00 11.90
C ARG A 136 9.08 -1.70 13.27
N ALA A 137 8.47 -0.81 14.06
CA ALA A 137 8.94 -0.49 15.40
C ALA A 137 8.88 -1.72 16.33
N GLU A 138 7.79 -2.50 16.27
CA GLU A 138 7.66 -3.76 17.00
C GLU A 138 8.75 -4.76 16.58
N GLN A 139 9.05 -4.90 15.28
CA GLN A 139 10.16 -5.72 14.78
C GLN A 139 11.54 -5.21 15.24
N GLU A 140 11.79 -3.90 15.20
CA GLU A 140 13.06 -3.30 15.65
C GLU A 140 13.28 -3.50 17.16
N THR A 141 12.22 -3.56 17.97
CA THR A 141 12.30 -3.84 19.42
C THR A 141 12.38 -5.32 19.80
N THR A 142 12.13 -6.23 18.85
CA THR A 142 12.07 -7.69 19.09
C THR A 142 13.09 -8.48 18.27
N VAL A 143 14.18 -7.84 17.86
CA VAL A 143 15.32 -8.56 17.29
C VAL A 143 16.00 -9.37 18.39
N ASP A 144 15.65 -10.66 18.48
CA ASP A 144 16.34 -11.59 19.35
C ASP A 144 17.80 -11.74 18.85
N ALA A 145 18.74 -11.21 19.63
CA ALA A 145 20.17 -11.28 19.32
C ALA A 145 20.65 -12.72 19.12
N ALA A 146 20.05 -13.70 19.82
CA ALA A 146 20.36 -15.11 19.62
C ALA A 146 19.92 -15.60 18.24
N CYS A 147 18.80 -15.09 17.73
CA CYS A 147 18.37 -15.44 16.38
C CYS A 147 19.24 -14.79 15.30
N VAL A 148 19.58 -13.51 15.43
CA VAL A 148 20.48 -12.85 14.47
C VAL A 148 21.82 -13.58 14.40
N ALA A 149 22.36 -13.99 15.56
CA ALA A 149 23.56 -14.80 15.62
C ALA A 149 23.40 -16.13 14.87
N ARG A 150 22.25 -16.80 15.01
CA ARG A 150 21.97 -18.07 14.33
C ARG A 150 21.85 -17.94 12.81
N VAL A 151 21.16 -16.91 12.31
CA VAL A 151 21.07 -16.64 10.87
C VAL A 151 22.45 -16.32 10.29
N THR A 152 23.24 -15.52 11.02
CA THR A 152 24.63 -15.20 10.65
C THR A 152 25.50 -16.45 10.60
N GLU A 153 25.42 -17.33 11.61
CA GLU A 153 26.14 -18.60 11.64
C GLU A 153 25.82 -19.47 10.42
N LEU A 154 24.53 -19.63 10.08
CA LEU A 154 24.10 -20.43 8.92
C LEU A 154 24.57 -19.85 7.59
N ARG A 155 24.65 -18.52 7.49
CA ARG A 155 25.21 -17.82 6.33
C ARG A 155 26.69 -18.10 6.17
N THR A 156 27.47 -17.91 7.24
CA THR A 156 28.90 -18.20 7.25
C THR A 156 29.16 -19.66 6.89
N GLN A 157 28.42 -20.61 7.47
CA GLN A 157 28.54 -22.03 7.12
C GLN A 157 28.28 -22.29 5.62
N ARG A 158 27.30 -21.62 5.02
CA ARG A 158 27.00 -21.74 3.59
C ARG A 158 28.10 -21.15 2.72
N GLU A 159 28.64 -19.99 3.09
CA GLU A 159 29.74 -19.33 2.39
C GLU A 159 31.02 -20.15 2.48
N ASP A 160 31.38 -20.62 3.68
CA ASP A 160 32.55 -21.49 3.90
C ASP A 160 32.44 -22.80 3.13
N PHE A 161 31.25 -23.41 3.12
CA PHE A 161 31.00 -24.63 2.33
C PHE A 161 31.16 -24.38 0.83
N ALA A 162 30.59 -23.29 0.31
CA ALA A 162 30.73 -22.90 -1.08
C ALA A 162 32.19 -22.59 -1.44
N ALA A 163 32.93 -21.89 -0.59
CA ALA A 163 34.34 -21.57 -0.79
C ALA A 163 35.23 -22.83 -0.77
N THR A 164 34.91 -23.80 0.10
CA THR A 164 35.68 -25.03 0.25
C THR A 164 35.42 -26.03 -0.88
N GLU A 165 34.16 -26.20 -1.27
CA GLU A 165 33.76 -27.19 -2.27
C GLU A 165 33.70 -26.63 -3.69
N GLY A 166 33.52 -25.32 -3.86
CA GLY A 166 33.41 -24.63 -5.15
C GLY A 166 34.55 -24.95 -6.14
N PRO A 167 35.83 -24.85 -5.74
CA PRO A 167 36.96 -25.17 -6.61
C PRO A 167 36.95 -26.63 -7.12
N LYS A 168 36.41 -27.57 -6.33
CA LYS A 168 36.28 -28.97 -6.75
C LYS A 168 35.21 -29.12 -7.84
N LEU A 169 34.13 -28.34 -7.75
CA LEU A 169 33.06 -28.36 -8.76
C LEU A 169 33.48 -27.66 -10.04
N GLU A 170 34.23 -26.57 -9.96
CA GLU A 170 34.84 -25.93 -11.12
C GLU A 170 35.68 -26.95 -11.90
N HIS A 171 36.53 -27.70 -11.20
CA HIS A 171 37.31 -28.77 -11.80
C HIS A 171 36.48 -29.91 -12.40
N ILE A 172 35.31 -30.23 -11.82
CA ILE A 172 34.36 -31.20 -12.40
C ILE A 172 33.72 -30.63 -13.66
N HIS A 173 33.34 -29.36 -13.66
CA HIS A 173 32.70 -28.71 -14.80
C HIS A 173 33.62 -28.54 -16.02
N ASP A 174 34.93 -28.50 -15.80
CA ASP A 174 35.95 -28.46 -16.86
C ASP A 174 36.15 -29.81 -17.58
N LYS A 175 35.52 -30.89 -17.12
CA LYS A 175 35.61 -32.22 -17.74
C LYS A 175 34.60 -32.40 -18.87
N ASP A 176 35.03 -33.03 -19.95
CA ASP A 176 34.15 -33.38 -21.09
C ASP A 176 33.11 -34.46 -20.74
N GLU A 177 33.44 -35.37 -19.81
CA GLU A 177 32.55 -36.42 -19.31
C GLU A 177 32.64 -36.53 -17.78
N TYR A 178 31.48 -36.72 -17.13
CA TYR A 178 31.41 -36.86 -15.66
C TYR A 178 31.45 -38.33 -15.26
N SER A 179 32.37 -38.66 -14.36
CA SER A 179 32.37 -39.95 -13.67
C SER A 179 31.20 -40.07 -12.70
N ASP A 180 30.93 -41.28 -12.19
CA ASP A 180 29.91 -41.47 -11.15
C ASP A 180 30.29 -40.77 -9.83
N GLU A 181 31.59 -40.64 -9.56
CA GLU A 181 32.10 -39.87 -8.42
C GLU A 181 31.84 -38.36 -8.59
N ASP A 182 32.04 -37.83 -9.80
CA ASP A 182 31.74 -36.43 -10.14
C ASP A 182 30.25 -36.10 -9.97
N ARG A 183 29.37 -37.01 -10.45
CA ARG A 183 27.91 -36.89 -10.29
C ARG A 183 27.52 -36.90 -8.82
N LEU A 184 28.12 -37.80 -8.02
CA LEU A 184 27.87 -37.89 -6.59
C LEU A 184 28.33 -36.62 -5.86
N ALA A 185 29.49 -36.07 -6.22
CA ALA A 185 30.01 -34.83 -5.65
C ALA A 185 29.09 -33.63 -5.94
N LEU A 186 28.62 -33.48 -7.18
CA LEU A 186 27.65 -32.45 -7.57
C LEU A 186 26.32 -32.57 -6.80
N MET A 187 25.81 -33.79 -6.64
CA MET A 187 24.59 -34.05 -5.88
C MET A 187 24.75 -33.71 -4.40
N ASN A 188 25.87 -34.11 -3.78
CA ASN A 188 26.14 -33.83 -2.37
C ASN A 188 26.24 -32.32 -2.13
N TYR A 189 26.95 -31.60 -3.00
CA TYR A 189 27.07 -30.15 -2.91
C TYR A 189 25.70 -29.45 -3.01
N SER A 190 24.90 -29.80 -4.02
CA SER A 190 23.56 -29.22 -4.21
C SER A 190 22.65 -29.51 -3.00
N THR A 191 22.69 -30.74 -2.49
CA THR A 191 21.89 -31.15 -1.32
C THR A 191 22.25 -30.33 -0.09
N GLU A 192 23.56 -30.13 0.16
CA GLU A 192 24.04 -29.44 1.34
C GLU A 192 23.78 -27.93 1.28
N LEU A 193 23.96 -27.30 0.12
CA LEU A 193 23.57 -25.90 -0.08
C LEU A 193 22.06 -25.69 0.12
N LEU A 194 21.24 -26.60 -0.39
CA LEU A 194 19.79 -26.55 -0.19
C LEU A 194 19.42 -26.73 1.29
N ARG A 195 20.11 -27.63 2.00
CA ARG A 195 19.92 -27.84 3.44
C ARG A 195 20.20 -26.55 4.22
N LEU A 196 21.36 -25.94 4.01
CA LEU A 196 21.77 -24.70 4.67
C LEU A 196 20.83 -23.53 4.34
N THR A 197 20.44 -23.40 3.06
CA THR A 197 19.50 -22.38 2.61
C THR A 197 18.13 -22.53 3.28
N ARG A 198 17.61 -23.76 3.38
CA ARG A 198 16.32 -24.03 4.05
C ARG A 198 16.38 -23.76 5.55
N MET A 199 17.49 -24.11 6.20
CA MET A 199 17.69 -23.78 7.62
C MET A 199 17.71 -22.27 7.83
N MET A 200 18.45 -21.53 7.01
CA MET A 200 18.50 -20.07 7.08
C MET A 200 17.12 -19.44 6.89
N GLN A 201 16.36 -19.85 5.85
CA GLN A 201 14.99 -19.37 5.62
C GLN A 201 14.02 -19.76 6.73
N PHE A 202 14.22 -20.90 7.38
CA PHE A 202 13.42 -21.31 8.52
C PHE A 202 13.69 -20.40 9.73
N GLU A 203 14.96 -20.13 10.04
CA GLU A 203 15.33 -19.23 11.14
C GLU A 203 14.88 -17.79 10.87
N MET A 204 15.08 -17.26 9.66
CA MET A 204 14.59 -15.92 9.29
C MET A 204 13.07 -15.76 9.47
N ARG A 205 12.29 -16.80 9.16
CA ARG A 205 10.82 -16.77 9.37
C ARG A 205 10.42 -16.79 10.85
N ARG A 206 11.27 -17.31 11.73
CA ARG A 206 11.02 -17.33 13.18
C ARG A 206 11.45 -16.04 13.85
N CYS A 207 12.10 -15.14 13.11
CA CYS A 207 12.80 -13.98 13.67
C CYS A 207 12.31 -12.69 13.01
N PRO A 208 11.24 -12.09 13.56
CA PRO A 208 10.77 -10.78 13.11
C PRO A 208 11.94 -9.78 13.18
N GLY A 209 12.32 -9.19 12.05
CA GLY A 209 13.40 -8.19 11.97
C GLY A 209 14.77 -8.69 11.47
N SER A 210 14.99 -9.99 11.21
CA SER A 210 16.28 -10.47 10.67
C SER A 210 16.59 -9.93 9.26
N GLU A 211 15.56 -9.57 8.49
CA GLU A 211 15.71 -8.92 7.18
C GLU A 211 16.30 -7.50 7.29
N ILE A 212 16.10 -6.82 8.43
CA ILE A 212 16.66 -5.48 8.68
C ILE A 212 18.16 -5.57 8.93
N ALA A 213 18.61 -6.57 9.70
CA ALA A 213 20.03 -6.83 9.95
C ALA A 213 20.80 -7.21 8.67
N ASP A 214 20.10 -7.78 7.67
CA ASP A 214 20.69 -8.18 6.39
C ASP A 214 21.16 -6.97 5.55
N ASN A 215 20.37 -5.89 5.53
CA ASN A 215 20.70 -4.66 4.82
C ASN A 215 21.76 -3.84 5.56
N THR A 216 21.72 -3.78 6.90
CA THR A 216 22.71 -3.01 7.67
C THR A 216 24.11 -3.63 7.63
N ALA A 217 24.22 -4.95 7.46
CA ALA A 217 25.51 -5.64 7.33
C ALA A 217 26.14 -5.43 5.94
N GLN A 218 25.34 -5.29 4.88
CA GLN A 218 25.85 -4.96 3.54
C GLN A 218 26.40 -3.52 3.45
N ASP A 219 25.78 -2.57 4.14
CA ASP A 219 26.23 -1.17 4.18
C ASP A 219 27.52 -0.94 5.00
N GLN A 220 27.99 -1.95 5.74
CA GLN A 220 29.21 -1.88 6.55
C GLN A 220 30.44 -2.53 5.89
N VAL A 221 30.33 -3.03 4.65
CA VAL A 221 31.51 -3.45 3.89
C VAL A 221 32.16 -2.19 3.28
N PRO A 222 33.33 -1.74 3.78
CA PRO A 222 34.02 -0.63 3.13
C PRO A 222 34.44 -1.10 1.74
N ASN A 223 34.01 -0.37 0.71
CA ASN A 223 34.56 -0.51 -0.64
C ASN A 223 36.07 -0.41 -0.55
N SER A 224 36.73 -1.56 -0.65
CA SER A 224 38.18 -1.73 -0.63
C SER A 224 38.65 -2.06 -2.04
#